data_AF-A0A1G6NC92-F1
#
_entry.id   AF-A0A1G6NC92-F1
#
_cell.length_a   1.000
_cell.length_b   1.000
_cell.length_c   1.000
_cell.angle_alpha   90.00
_cell.angle_beta   90.00
_cell.angle_gamma   90.00
#
_symmetry.space_group_name_H-M   'P 1'
#
loop_
_entity.id
_entity.type
_entity.pdbx_description
1 polymer ?
#
loop_
_entity_poly.entity_id
_entity_poly.type
_entity_poly.pdbx_seq_one_letter_code
_entity_poly.pdbx_strand_id
1 'polypeptide(L)'
;MVNNTTITDTLIDEFSKTIELFNLSRTDARLFTVLYLNDQPMTMDEMAQAIGKSKTSVNTSIKTLSDLNLTKQVWQKGFRKDLYTTDEDIFQRFMNAYLDRWIAHTQFQRDNLTTVEKQTEKRPQGELIEAKIDKMIQFHLLIEKTFKTIKDDLDSIESSNV
;
A
#
# COMPACT_ATOMS: atom_id res chain seq x y z
N MET A 1 -5.89 35.04 0.66
CA MET A 1 -4.76 34.31 0.05
C MET A 1 -4.60 33.03 0.85
N VAL A 2 -4.98 31.89 0.30
CA VAL A 2 -4.67 30.59 0.93
C VAL A 2 -3.17 30.39 0.75
N ASN A 3 -2.41 30.27 1.85
CA ASN A 3 -0.98 30.04 1.77
C ASN A 3 -0.72 28.69 1.08
N ASN A 4 0.12 28.70 0.05
CA ASN A 4 0.44 27.51 -0.76
C ASN A 4 1.02 26.37 0.11
N THR A 5 1.71 26.73 1.20
CA THR A 5 2.19 25.80 2.25
C THR A 5 1.05 25.04 2.91
N THR A 6 -0.06 25.71 3.25
CA THR A 6 -1.21 25.09 3.91
C THR A 6 -1.90 24.06 3.01
N ILE A 7 -1.97 24.31 1.70
CA ILE A 7 -2.54 23.37 0.73
C ILE A 7 -1.66 22.13 0.62
N THR A 8 -0.34 22.31 0.53
CA THR A 8 0.63 21.20 0.46
C THR A 8 0.58 20.33 1.72
N ASP A 9 0.55 20.95 2.90
CA ASP A 9 0.45 20.23 4.17
C ASP A 9 -0.86 19.45 4.28
N THR A 10 -1.98 20.04 3.82
CA THR A 10 -3.30 19.38 3.80
C THR A 10 -3.29 18.19 2.85
N LEU A 11 -2.70 18.34 1.66
CA LEU A 11 -2.55 17.26 0.69
C LEU A 11 -1.71 16.11 1.26
N ILE A 12 -0.59 16.44 1.92
CA ILE A 12 0.25 15.44 2.60
C ILE A 12 -0.56 14.70 3.65
N ASP A 13 -1.32 15.41 4.49
CA ASP A 13 -2.14 14.80 5.54
C ASP A 13 -3.22 13.88 4.97
N GLU A 14 -3.99 14.33 3.98
CA GLU A 14 -5.06 13.51 3.40
C GLU A 14 -4.51 12.30 2.64
N PHE A 15 -3.45 12.49 1.84
CA PHE A 15 -2.87 11.37 1.11
C PHE A 15 -2.18 10.38 2.04
N SER A 16 -1.52 10.83 3.10
CA SER A 16 -0.98 9.94 4.13
C SER A 16 -2.05 9.05 4.75
N LYS A 17 -3.25 9.56 5.01
CA LYS A 17 -4.37 8.75 5.53
C LYS A 17 -4.80 7.67 4.56
N THR A 18 -4.78 7.95 3.26
CA THR A 18 -5.03 6.93 2.23
C THR A 18 -3.96 5.84 2.29
N ILE A 19 -2.68 6.22 2.37
CA ILE A 19 -1.56 5.29 2.42
C ILE A 19 -1.51 4.48 3.73
N GLU A 20 -1.99 5.02 4.85
CA GLU A 20 -2.15 4.29 6.12
C GLU A 20 -3.08 3.06 5.99
N LEU A 21 -4.04 3.06 5.05
CA LEU A 21 -4.94 1.92 4.81
C LEU A 21 -4.21 0.65 4.35
N PHE A 22 -2.96 0.79 3.91
CA PHE A 22 -2.14 -0.28 3.38
C PHE A 22 -1.21 -0.89 4.46
N ASN A 23 -1.58 -0.75 5.73
CA ASN A 23 -0.81 -1.20 6.91
C ASN A 23 0.57 -0.53 7.06
N LEU A 24 0.73 0.68 6.52
CA LEU A 24 1.90 1.51 6.78
C LEU A 24 1.69 2.31 8.06
N SER A 25 2.76 2.51 8.85
CA SER A 25 2.66 3.40 9.99
C SER A 25 2.44 4.83 9.52
N ARG A 26 1.85 5.68 10.37
CA ARG A 26 1.68 7.11 10.07
C ARG A 26 2.98 7.79 9.61
N THR A 27 4.10 7.42 10.21
CA THR A 27 5.40 7.98 9.84
C THR A 27 5.84 7.51 8.46
N ASP A 28 5.66 6.22 8.14
CA ASP A 28 6.02 5.65 6.84
C ASP A 28 5.14 6.22 5.72
N ALA A 29 3.83 6.29 5.96
CA ALA A 29 2.85 6.85 5.03
C ALA A 29 3.13 8.33 4.74
N ARG A 30 3.45 9.13 5.77
CA ARG A 30 3.81 10.53 5.60
C ARG A 30 5.13 10.70 4.84
N LEU A 31 6.14 9.89 5.16
CA LEU A 31 7.43 9.95 4.47
C LEU A 31 7.29 9.58 2.99
N PHE A 32 6.56 8.51 2.69
CA PHE A 32 6.25 8.12 1.31
C PHE A 32 5.53 9.25 0.56
N THR A 33 4.52 9.83 1.18
CA THR A 33 3.76 10.95 0.59
C THR A 33 4.65 12.16 0.28
N VAL A 34 5.54 12.53 1.20
CA VAL A 34 6.51 13.62 0.99
C VAL A 34 7.44 13.30 -0.18
N LEU A 35 7.98 12.08 -0.24
CA LEU A 35 8.87 11.67 -1.33
C LEU A 35 8.16 11.54 -2.67
N TYR A 36 6.87 11.18 -2.68
CA TYR A 36 6.05 11.07 -3.88
C TYR A 36 5.70 12.44 -4.47
N LEU A 37 5.38 13.41 -3.61
CA LEU A 37 5.04 14.77 -4.04
C LEU A 37 6.28 15.63 -4.34
N ASN A 38 7.47 15.20 -3.90
CA ASN A 38 8.71 15.93 -4.11
C ASN A 38 9.45 15.41 -5.34
N ASP A 39 9.52 16.25 -6.37
CA ASP A 39 10.10 15.91 -7.68
C ASP A 39 11.66 15.83 -7.67
N GLN A 40 12.28 15.90 -6.50
CA GLN A 40 13.74 15.88 -6.33
C GLN A 40 14.15 14.85 -5.27
N PRO A 41 15.33 14.21 -5.40
CA PRO A 41 15.83 13.33 -4.36
C PRO A 41 16.11 14.09 -3.05
N MET A 42 15.78 13.47 -1.92
CA MET A 42 15.96 14.05 -0.59
C MET A 42 17.01 13.28 0.22
N THR A 43 17.79 14.00 1.01
CA THR A 43 18.64 13.43 2.05
C THR A 43 17.83 13.03 3.28
N MET A 44 18.41 12.16 4.12
CA MET A 44 17.84 11.82 5.43
C MET A 44 17.62 13.05 6.33
N ASP A 45 18.46 14.08 6.19
CA ASP A 45 18.33 15.32 6.95
C ASP A 45 17.08 16.11 6.52
N GLU A 46 16.87 16.26 5.20
CA GLU A 46 15.71 16.95 4.63
C GLU A 46 14.42 16.19 4.92
N MET A 47 14.43 14.86 4.81
CA MET A 47 13.30 14.01 5.17
C MET A 47 12.91 14.20 6.64
N ALA A 48 13.88 14.17 7.55
CA ALA A 48 13.64 14.36 8.99
C ALA A 48 12.99 15.71 9.30
N GLN A 49 13.46 16.76 8.63
CA GLN A 49 12.87 18.09 8.74
C GLN A 49 11.45 18.13 8.18
N ALA A 50 11.21 17.55 7.00
CA ALA A 50 9.92 17.60 6.30
C ALA A 50 8.79 16.90 7.08
N ILE A 51 9.07 15.75 7.70
CA ILE A 51 8.06 15.01 8.48
C ILE A 51 8.07 15.33 9.98
N GLY A 52 8.98 16.21 10.44
CA GLY A 52 9.10 16.58 11.85
C GLY A 52 9.50 15.42 12.76
N LYS A 53 10.40 14.55 12.31
CA LYS A 53 10.86 13.35 13.04
C LYS A 53 12.39 13.30 13.16
N SER A 54 12.89 12.40 14.01
CA SER A 54 14.33 12.17 14.14
C SER A 54 14.90 11.43 12.93
N LYS A 55 16.20 11.58 12.68
CA LYS A 55 16.92 10.82 11.64
C LYS A 55 16.82 9.31 11.86
N THR A 56 16.84 8.85 13.11
CA THR A 56 16.64 7.44 13.45
C THR A 56 15.26 6.96 13.03
N SER A 57 14.21 7.75 13.27
CA SER A 57 12.84 7.43 12.83
C SER A 57 12.75 7.37 11.31
N VAL A 58 13.35 8.33 10.61
CA VAL A 58 13.39 8.35 9.15
C VAL A 58 14.13 7.14 8.61
N ASN A 59 15.27 6.77 9.18
CA ASN A 59 16.04 5.62 8.74
C ASN A 59 15.23 4.31 8.84
N THR A 60 14.48 4.12 9.92
CA THR A 60 13.56 2.99 10.06
C THR A 60 12.49 3.02 8.97
N SER A 61 11.88 4.18 8.71
CA SER A 61 10.86 4.33 7.67
C SER A 61 11.41 4.10 6.26
N ILE A 62 12.60 4.62 5.94
CA ILE A 62 13.27 4.37 4.66
C ILE A 62 13.50 2.88 4.47
N LYS A 63 13.95 2.17 5.52
CA LYS A 63 14.15 0.73 5.45
C LYS A 63 12.83 0.00 5.15
N THR A 64 11.77 0.29 5.89
CA THR A 64 10.43 -0.28 5.64
C THR A 64 9.95 0.01 4.21
N LEU A 65 10.06 1.26 3.76
CA LEU A 65 9.65 1.66 2.42
C LEU A 65 10.52 1.00 1.34
N SER A 66 11.82 0.82 1.58
CA SER A 66 12.72 0.13 0.64
C SER A 66 12.41 -1.35 0.55
N ASP A 67 12.12 -2.01 1.68
CA ASP A 67 11.70 -3.41 1.74
C ASP A 67 10.38 -3.66 0.98
N LEU A 68 9.54 -2.62 0.87
CA LEU A 68 8.30 -2.61 0.09
C LEU A 68 8.49 -2.11 -1.36
N ASN A 69 9.71 -1.78 -1.78
CA ASN A 69 10.04 -1.16 -3.06
C ASN A 69 9.32 0.18 -3.31
N LEU A 70 9.03 0.94 -2.25
CA LEU A 70 8.34 2.24 -2.27
C LEU A 70 9.29 3.43 -2.25
N THR A 71 10.59 3.19 -2.18
CA THR A 71 11.61 4.21 -2.30
C THR A 71 12.85 3.59 -2.90
N LYS A 72 13.69 4.41 -3.51
CA LYS A 72 15.00 3.99 -4.03
C LYS A 72 16.08 4.99 -3.61
N GLN A 73 17.26 4.47 -3.32
CA GLN A 73 18.44 5.28 -3.13
C GLN A 73 19.02 5.66 -4.50
N VAL A 74 19.37 6.93 -4.66
CA VAL A 74 19.96 7.48 -5.89
C VAL A 74 21.27 8.19 -5.57
N TRP A 75 22.15 8.24 -6.57
CA TRP A 75 23.44 8.92 -6.46
C TRP A 75 23.48 10.16 -7.34
N GLN A 76 24.04 11.24 -6.81
CA GLN A 76 24.28 12.47 -7.54
C GLN A 76 25.77 12.80 -7.56
N LYS A 77 26.30 13.10 -8.75
CA LYS A 77 27.72 13.38 -8.95
C LYS A 77 28.18 14.56 -8.10
N GLY A 78 29.23 14.35 -7.31
CA GLY A 78 29.79 15.36 -6.40
C GLY A 78 29.05 15.50 -5.08
N PHE A 79 27.95 14.76 -4.87
CA PHE A 79 27.20 14.74 -3.62
C PHE A 79 27.54 13.47 -2.83
N ARG A 80 27.98 13.64 -1.58
CA ARG A 80 28.48 12.54 -0.74
C ARG A 80 27.43 11.91 0.17
N LYS A 81 26.26 12.53 0.32
CA LYS A 81 25.19 11.98 1.16
C LYS A 81 24.29 11.08 0.34
N ASP A 82 23.68 10.11 0.99
CA ASP A 82 22.64 9.29 0.39
C ASP A 82 21.40 10.14 0.10
N LEU A 83 20.88 9.98 -1.12
CA LEU A 83 19.67 10.61 -1.60
C LEU A 83 18.63 9.53 -1.86
N TYR A 84 17.37 9.84 -1.57
CA TYR A 84 16.24 8.94 -1.72
C TYR A 84 15.16 9.63 -2.52
N THR A 85 14.48 8.85 -3.36
CA THR A 85 13.36 9.33 -4.17
C THR A 85 12.38 8.18 -4.39
N THR A 86 11.31 8.45 -5.12
CA THR A 86 10.38 7.45 -5.62
C THR A 86 10.49 7.35 -7.14
N ASP A 87 9.93 6.32 -7.75
CA ASP A 87 9.76 6.29 -9.22
C ASP A 87 8.49 7.04 -9.61
N GLU A 88 8.43 7.55 -10.84
CA GLU A 88 7.28 8.34 -11.35
C GLU A 88 5.96 7.55 -11.28
N ASP A 89 6.00 6.27 -11.60
CA ASP A 89 4.87 5.31 -11.57
C ASP A 89 4.74 4.60 -10.21
N ILE A 90 5.39 5.08 -9.15
CA ILE A 90 5.45 4.34 -7.88
C ILE A 90 4.06 4.11 -7.28
N PHE A 91 3.17 5.10 -7.36
CA PHE A 91 1.84 5.00 -6.79
C PHE A 91 1.07 3.88 -7.48
N GLN A 92 1.23 3.80 -8.79
CA GLN A 92 0.60 2.79 -9.61
C GLN A 92 1.12 1.40 -9.26
N ARG A 93 2.44 1.20 -9.24
CA ARG A 93 3.03 -0.09 -8.83
C ARG A 93 2.64 -0.49 -7.40
N PHE A 94 2.57 0.47 -6.50
CA PHE A 94 2.12 0.25 -5.13
C PHE A 94 0.68 -0.27 -5.07
N MET A 95 -0.24 0.40 -5.78
CA MET A 95 -1.63 -0.03 -5.86
C MET A 95 -1.76 -1.42 -6.49
N ASN A 96 -1.02 -1.67 -7.56
CA ASN A 96 -1.01 -2.96 -8.25
C ASN A 96 -0.51 -4.10 -7.35
N ALA A 97 0.63 -3.90 -6.66
CA ALA A 97 1.17 -4.88 -5.72
C ALA A 97 0.21 -5.16 -4.54
N TYR A 98 -0.52 -4.13 -4.09
CA TYR A 98 -1.50 -4.30 -3.03
C TYR A 98 -2.73 -5.08 -3.47
N LEU A 99 -3.27 -4.78 -4.65
CA LEU A 99 -4.38 -5.53 -5.24
C LEU A 99 -4.00 -7.00 -5.41
N ASP A 100 -2.80 -7.29 -5.90
CA ASP A 100 -2.28 -8.66 -6.05
C ASP A 100 -2.23 -9.39 -4.70
N ARG A 101 -1.72 -8.72 -3.66
CA ARG A 101 -1.67 -9.27 -2.30
C ARG A 101 -3.06 -9.57 -1.75
N TRP A 102 -4.03 -8.67 -1.97
CA TRP A 102 -5.41 -8.88 -1.53
C TRP A 102 -6.10 -10.03 -2.27
N ILE A 103 -5.92 -10.11 -3.58
CA ILE A 103 -6.45 -11.21 -4.39
C ILE A 103 -5.87 -12.54 -3.90
N ALA A 104 -4.54 -12.62 -3.74
CA ALA A 104 -3.86 -13.82 -3.27
C ALA A 104 -4.31 -14.24 -1.86
N HIS A 105 -4.39 -13.28 -0.92
CA HIS A 105 -4.87 -13.57 0.43
C HIS A 105 -6.33 -14.04 0.45
N THR A 106 -7.20 -13.37 -0.31
CA THR A 106 -8.63 -13.72 -0.43
C THR A 106 -8.80 -15.12 -0.99
N GLN A 107 -8.06 -15.48 -2.04
CA GLN A 107 -8.05 -16.81 -2.63
C GLN A 107 -7.58 -17.87 -1.63
N PHE A 108 -6.47 -17.62 -0.94
CA PHE A 108 -5.95 -18.53 0.07
C PHE A 108 -6.95 -18.79 1.20
N GLN A 109 -7.61 -17.74 1.72
CA GLN A 109 -8.61 -17.90 2.78
C GLN A 109 -9.86 -18.64 2.29
N ARG A 110 -10.31 -18.37 1.07
CA ARG A 110 -11.41 -19.12 0.44
C ARG A 110 -11.09 -20.61 0.33
N ASP A 111 -9.89 -20.96 -0.12
CA ASP A 111 -9.46 -22.36 -0.29
C ASP A 111 -9.36 -23.09 1.06
N ASN A 112 -8.89 -22.39 2.10
CA ASN A 112 -8.89 -22.90 3.47
C ASN A 112 -10.32 -23.15 3.97
N LEU A 113 -11.24 -22.19 3.78
CA LEU A 113 -12.64 -22.33 4.18
C LEU A 113 -13.34 -23.49 3.47
N THR A 114 -13.07 -23.66 2.16
CA THR A 114 -13.58 -24.80 1.36
C THR A 114 -13.06 -26.13 1.90
N THR A 115 -11.82 -26.16 2.41
CA THR A 115 -11.26 -27.37 3.03
C THR A 115 -11.92 -27.67 4.38
N VAL A 116 -12.21 -26.63 5.18
CA VAL A 116 -12.91 -26.77 6.46
C VAL A 116 -14.35 -27.25 6.27
N GLU A 117 -15.06 -26.73 5.27
CA GLU A 117 -16.44 -27.11 4.90
C GLU A 117 -16.55 -28.61 4.60
N LYS A 118 -15.60 -29.20 3.87
CA LYS A 118 -15.59 -30.65 3.58
C LYS A 118 -15.50 -31.53 4.82
N GLN A 119 -15.20 -30.96 5.98
CA GLN A 119 -15.01 -31.68 7.24
C GLN A 119 -16.15 -31.41 8.23
N THR A 120 -17.19 -30.62 7.90
CA THR A 120 -18.22 -30.15 8.87
C THR A 120 -19.43 -31.05 9.07
N GLU A 121 -19.72 -31.96 8.13
CA GLU A 121 -20.97 -32.74 8.13
C GLU A 121 -21.22 -33.57 9.40
N LYS A 122 -20.16 -34.08 10.04
CA LYS A 122 -20.27 -35.01 11.19
C LYS A 122 -20.17 -34.34 12.57
N ARG A 123 -20.42 -33.03 12.65
CA ARG A 123 -20.22 -32.24 13.88
C ARG A 123 -21.56 -31.79 14.49
N PRO A 124 -21.61 -31.53 15.81
CA PRO A 124 -22.71 -30.77 16.39
C PRO A 124 -22.89 -29.44 15.65
N GLN A 125 -24.13 -29.11 15.28
CA GLN A 125 -24.48 -27.92 14.48
C GLN A 125 -23.92 -27.91 13.04
N GLY A 126 -23.59 -29.06 12.45
CA GLY A 126 -23.01 -29.18 11.10
C GLY A 126 -23.71 -28.32 10.04
N GLU A 127 -25.02 -28.47 9.87
CA GLU A 127 -25.82 -27.70 8.89
C GLU A 127 -25.71 -26.17 9.08
N LEU A 128 -25.75 -25.70 10.33
CA LEU A 128 -25.62 -24.27 10.65
C LEU A 128 -24.21 -23.75 10.33
N ILE A 129 -23.19 -24.56 10.64
CA ILE A 129 -21.79 -24.22 10.40
C ILE A 129 -21.51 -24.18 8.90
N GLU A 130 -22.01 -25.16 8.14
CA GLU A 130 -21.92 -25.20 6.67
C GLU A 130 -22.55 -23.97 6.04
N ALA A 131 -23.78 -23.63 6.42
CA ALA A 131 -24.45 -22.43 5.91
C ALA A 131 -23.70 -21.12 6.24
N LYS A 132 -22.92 -21.08 7.33
CA LYS A 132 -22.07 -19.92 7.66
C LYS A 132 -20.78 -19.91 6.86
N ILE A 133 -20.15 -21.05 6.66
CA ILE A 133 -18.92 -21.17 5.85
C ILE A 133 -19.22 -20.84 4.39
N ASP A 134 -20.31 -21.34 3.82
CA ASP A 134 -20.73 -21.00 2.46
C ASP A 134 -20.85 -19.47 2.29
N LYS A 135 -21.55 -18.79 3.21
CA LYS A 135 -21.63 -17.31 3.19
C LYS A 135 -20.27 -16.63 3.22
N MET A 136 -19.31 -17.16 3.99
CA MET A 136 -17.94 -16.63 4.01
C MET A 136 -17.23 -16.88 2.68
N ILE A 137 -17.37 -18.07 2.08
CA ILE A 137 -16.80 -18.40 0.77
C ILE A 137 -17.38 -17.48 -0.31
N GLN A 138 -18.70 -17.28 -0.35
CA GLN A 138 -19.36 -16.36 -1.28
C GLN A 138 -18.84 -14.92 -1.14
N PHE A 139 -18.62 -14.46 0.09
CA PHE A 139 -18.03 -13.15 0.34
C PHE A 139 -16.61 -13.02 -0.22
N HIS A 140 -15.76 -14.04 -0.04
CA HIS A 140 -14.40 -14.04 -0.61
C HIS A 140 -14.43 -14.06 -2.14
N LEU A 141 -15.35 -14.82 -2.75
CA LEU A 141 -15.54 -14.81 -4.22
C LEU A 141 -15.94 -13.42 -4.74
N LEU A 142 -16.79 -12.70 -4.00
CA LEU A 142 -17.16 -11.33 -4.35
C LEU A 142 -15.97 -10.37 -4.27
N ILE A 143 -15.17 -10.44 -3.20
CA ILE A 143 -13.96 -9.63 -3.06
C ILE A 143 -13.01 -9.90 -4.21
N GLU A 144 -12.72 -11.18 -4.48
CA GLU A 144 -11.79 -11.58 -5.53
C GLU A 144 -12.23 -11.06 -6.90
N LYS A 145 -13.52 -11.24 -7.26
CA LYS A 145 -14.06 -10.73 -8.52
C LYS A 145 -13.90 -9.21 -8.60
N THR A 146 -14.28 -8.50 -7.54
CA THR A 146 -14.25 -7.04 -7.50
C THR A 146 -12.81 -6.53 -7.65
N PHE A 147 -11.86 -7.11 -6.93
CA PHE A 147 -10.47 -6.65 -6.94
C PHE A 147 -9.77 -6.98 -8.26
N LYS A 148 -10.12 -8.10 -8.90
CA LYS A 148 -9.67 -8.41 -10.26
C LYS A 148 -10.18 -7.37 -11.27
N THR A 149 -11.47 -7.02 -11.21
CA THR A 149 -12.02 -5.97 -12.07
C THR A 149 -11.32 -4.62 -11.85
N ILE A 150 -11.13 -4.21 -10.59
CA ILE A 150 -10.41 -2.96 -10.28
C ILE A 150 -8.99 -2.99 -10.85
N LYS A 151 -8.30 -4.13 -10.76
CA LYS A 151 -6.95 -4.30 -11.30
C LYS A 151 -6.94 -4.18 -12.82
N ASP A 152 -7.84 -4.88 -13.51
CA ASP A 152 -7.95 -4.84 -14.97
C ASP A 152 -8.24 -3.41 -15.47
N ASP A 153 -9.13 -2.69 -14.77
CA ASP A 153 -9.45 -1.28 -15.05
C ASP A 153 -8.24 -0.38 -14.83
N LEU A 154 -7.48 -0.60 -13.76
CA LEU A 154 -6.28 0.17 -13.44
C LEU A 154 -5.19 -0.01 -14.50
N ASP A 155 -4.94 -1.24 -14.94
CA ASP A 155 -3.99 -1.56 -16.02
C ASP A 155 -4.44 -0.96 -17.37
N SER A 156 -5.76 -0.75 -17.58
CA SER A 156 -6.30 -0.09 -18.78
C SER A 156 -6.07 1.42 -18.81
N ILE A 157 -6.04 2.08 -17.64
CA ILE A 157 -5.69 3.50 -17.50
C ILE A 157 -4.23 3.72 -17.91
N GLU A 158 -3.34 2.77 -17.62
CA GLU A 158 -1.93 2.83 -18.00
C GLU A 158 -1.75 2.80 -19.52
N SER A 159 -2.48 1.93 -20.21
CA SER A 159 -2.39 1.75 -21.68
C SER A 159 -2.90 2.96 -22.48
N SER A 160 -3.62 3.88 -21.83
CA SER A 160 -4.22 5.07 -22.45
C SER A 160 -3.36 6.33 -22.30
N ASN A 161 -2.30 6.28 -21.47
CA ASN A 161 -1.38 7.40 -21.20
C ASN A 161 -0.03 7.25 -21.94
N VAL A 162 0.09 6.31 -22.88
CA VAL A 162 1.24 6.08 -23.77
C VAL A 162 0.91 6.49 -25.20
#